data_AF-A0A0K1F908-F1
#
_entry.id   AF-A0A0K1F908-F1
#
_cell.length_a   1.000
_cell.length_b   1.000
_cell.length_c   1.000
_cell.angle_alpha   90.00
_cell.angle_beta   90.00
_cell.angle_gamma   90.00
#
_symmetry.space_group_name_H-M   'P 1'
#
loop_
_entity.id
_entity.type
_entity.pdbx_description
1 polymer ?
#
loop_
_entity_poly.entity_id
_entity_poly.type
_entity_poly.pdbx_seq_one_letter_code
_entity_poly.pdbx_strand_id
1 'polypeptide(L)'
;MTQRTATTTPPTESGDLRQALLASLGLPADATPEAVEAAHQRVASYLTAAPAELSGWAGQQAAAADAAHAVLTGRAGDVLGRRAAPAPRPRRELPRIVTVLGSVALIAAIVVGVYLWGPGRTAQQTKPAVAMGDQSASGQGEQKPQATPTPVDPAKVKALEGKIAANPKDESSLAQLGDLYFAADNFAKATEYRTKLLTLKPDNTDVLLSVGVAMFNNKDLAGAERMWNKAVSLDPKKVEAYYDLGFLAISKTPPDAAKAKAMWDKVVELDPTSALAQKVQNHMSALVTPAPTAAPTTSSK
;
A
#
# COMPACT_ATOMS: atom_id res chain seq x y z
N MET A 1 15.33 -49.97 -26.50
CA MET A 1 15.36 -48.61 -25.93
C MET A 1 13.92 -48.13 -25.76
N THR A 2 13.42 -48.20 -24.54
CA THR A 2 12.03 -47.84 -24.21
C THR A 2 12.02 -46.38 -23.78
N GLN A 3 11.49 -45.48 -24.60
CA GLN A 3 11.26 -44.09 -24.18
C GLN A 3 9.95 -44.02 -23.40
N ARG A 4 10.04 -43.63 -22.12
CA ARG A 4 8.89 -43.27 -21.29
C ARG A 4 8.36 -41.92 -21.76
N THR A 5 7.14 -41.90 -22.30
CA THR A 5 6.38 -40.66 -22.50
C THR A 5 5.90 -40.18 -21.14
N ALA A 6 6.35 -38.99 -20.73
CA ALA A 6 5.84 -38.29 -19.56
C ALA A 6 4.47 -37.68 -19.92
N THR A 7 3.41 -38.17 -19.30
CA THR A 7 2.09 -37.56 -19.31
C THR A 7 2.12 -36.31 -18.43
N THR A 8 2.24 -35.14 -19.05
CA THR A 8 1.97 -33.85 -18.39
C THR A 8 0.45 -33.69 -18.30
N THR A 9 -0.10 -33.89 -17.10
CA THR A 9 -1.50 -33.59 -16.79
C THR A 9 -1.75 -32.08 -16.97
N PRO A 10 -2.82 -31.65 -17.66
CA PRO A 10 -3.14 -30.23 -17.76
C PRO A 10 -3.55 -29.66 -16.39
N PRO A 11 -3.24 -28.39 -16.09
CA PRO A 11 -3.65 -27.74 -14.85
C PRO A 11 -5.18 -27.67 -14.77
N THR A 12 -5.73 -28.11 -13.66
CA THR A 12 -7.18 -28.09 -13.39
C THR A 12 -7.61 -26.65 -13.12
N GLU A 13 -8.39 -26.04 -14.03
CA GLU A 13 -8.86 -24.64 -13.95
C GLU A 13 -9.47 -24.24 -12.59
N SER A 14 -10.07 -25.19 -11.87
CA SER A 14 -10.65 -24.98 -10.54
C SER A 14 -9.61 -24.72 -9.43
N GLY A 15 -8.42 -25.31 -9.56
CA GLY A 15 -7.31 -25.11 -8.62
C GLY A 15 -6.72 -23.71 -8.73
N ASP A 16 -6.52 -23.26 -9.98
CA ASP A 16 -5.99 -21.93 -10.28
C ASP A 16 -6.96 -20.83 -9.80
N LEU A 17 -8.28 -21.04 -9.98
CA LEU A 17 -9.30 -20.10 -9.51
C LEU A 17 -9.33 -20.01 -7.98
N ARG A 18 -9.29 -21.14 -7.27
CA ARG A 18 -9.23 -21.15 -5.80
C ARG A 18 -7.99 -20.42 -5.30
N GLN A 19 -6.83 -20.70 -5.89
CA GLN A 19 -5.57 -20.08 -5.51
C GLN A 19 -5.57 -18.58 -5.75
N ALA A 20 -6.12 -18.12 -6.88
CA ALA A 20 -6.29 -16.70 -7.17
C ALA A 20 -7.21 -15.99 -6.15
N LEU A 21 -8.32 -16.64 -5.77
CA LEU A 21 -9.25 -16.10 -4.77
C LEU A 21 -8.62 -16.03 -3.37
N LEU A 22 -7.89 -17.07 -2.94
CA LEU A 22 -7.15 -17.04 -1.67
C LEU A 22 -6.08 -15.95 -1.66
N ALA A 23 -5.33 -15.80 -2.75
CA ALA A 23 -4.34 -14.74 -2.90
C ALA A 23 -4.98 -13.34 -2.82
N SER A 24 -6.15 -13.15 -3.43
CA SER A 24 -6.89 -11.87 -3.36
C SER A 24 -7.34 -11.51 -1.94
N LEU A 25 -7.52 -12.50 -1.07
CA LEU A 25 -7.88 -12.34 0.34
C LEU A 25 -6.64 -12.29 1.27
N GLY A 26 -5.43 -12.37 0.71
CA GLY A 26 -4.19 -12.45 1.49
C GLY A 26 -4.05 -13.74 2.30
N LEU A 27 -4.72 -14.81 1.87
CA LEU A 27 -4.70 -16.12 2.53
C LEU A 27 -3.71 -17.06 1.83
N PRO A 28 -3.01 -17.93 2.58
CA PRO A 28 -2.12 -18.92 1.99
C PRO A 28 -2.91 -19.99 1.22
N ALA A 29 -2.25 -20.70 0.30
CA ALA A 29 -2.91 -21.68 -0.58
C ALA A 29 -3.56 -22.86 0.17
N ASP A 30 -3.08 -23.14 1.38
CA ASP A 30 -3.56 -24.16 2.32
C ASP A 30 -4.52 -23.61 3.39
N ALA A 31 -5.06 -22.40 3.19
CA ALA A 31 -5.97 -21.77 4.15
C ALA A 31 -7.18 -22.64 4.49
N THR A 32 -7.44 -22.76 5.79
CA THR A 32 -8.55 -23.54 6.33
C THR A 32 -9.90 -22.87 6.06
N PRO A 33 -11.02 -23.62 6.07
CA PRO A 33 -12.36 -23.05 5.95
C PRO A 33 -12.64 -21.94 6.96
N GLU A 34 -12.12 -22.06 8.18
CA GLU A 34 -12.26 -21.07 9.25
C GLU A 34 -11.52 -19.77 8.91
N ALA A 35 -10.32 -19.87 8.31
CA ALA A 35 -9.55 -18.70 7.86
C ALA A 35 -10.24 -17.96 6.70
N VAL A 36 -10.88 -18.73 5.81
CA VAL A 36 -11.68 -18.21 4.69
C VAL A 36 -12.93 -17.49 5.20
N GLU A 37 -13.66 -18.08 6.15
CA GLU A 37 -14.83 -17.45 6.79
C GLU A 37 -14.41 -16.18 7.56
N ALA A 38 -13.32 -16.23 8.33
CA ALA A 38 -12.82 -15.06 9.05
C ALA A 38 -12.38 -13.92 8.11
N ALA A 39 -11.89 -14.23 6.90
CA ALA A 39 -11.61 -13.23 5.87
C ALA A 39 -12.88 -12.62 5.29
N HIS A 40 -13.90 -13.44 5.02
CA HIS A 40 -15.21 -13.00 4.55
C HIS A 40 -15.89 -12.06 5.55
N GLN A 41 -15.92 -12.43 6.84
CA GLN A 41 -16.52 -11.61 7.90
C GLN A 41 -15.82 -10.26 8.07
N ARG A 42 -14.49 -10.22 7.96
CA ARG A 42 -13.72 -8.96 7.98
C ARG A 42 -14.13 -8.03 6.83
N VAL A 43 -14.21 -8.57 5.61
CA VAL A 43 -14.63 -7.80 4.42
C VAL A 43 -16.07 -7.31 4.57
N ALA A 44 -16.99 -8.16 5.02
CA ALA A 44 -18.39 -7.81 5.25
C ALA A 44 -18.55 -6.70 6.31
N SER A 45 -17.81 -6.79 7.42
CA SER A 45 -17.84 -5.77 8.48
C SER A 45 -17.33 -4.42 8.00
N TYR A 46 -16.25 -4.40 7.22
CA TYR A 46 -15.69 -3.18 6.63
C TYR A 46 -16.67 -2.52 5.66
N LEU A 47 -17.29 -3.30 4.78
CA LEU A 47 -18.24 -2.78 3.79
C LEU A 47 -19.54 -2.29 4.43
N THR A 48 -19.95 -2.89 5.55
CA THR A 48 -21.12 -2.44 6.32
C THR A 48 -20.86 -1.12 7.04
N ALA A 49 -19.61 -0.83 7.40
CA ALA A 49 -19.18 0.45 7.98
C ALA A 49 -18.97 1.56 6.93
N ALA A 50 -19.26 1.31 5.65
CA ALA A 50 -19.09 2.30 4.59
C ALA A 50 -20.04 3.50 4.76
N PRO A 51 -19.57 4.72 4.49
CA PRO A 51 -20.41 5.92 4.59
C PRO A 51 -21.53 5.89 3.54
N ALA A 52 -22.63 6.61 3.79
CA ALA A 52 -23.88 6.49 3.02
C ALA A 52 -23.69 6.80 1.53
N GLU A 53 -22.75 7.68 1.17
CA GLU A 53 -22.43 8.04 -0.21
C GLU A 53 -21.82 6.88 -1.01
N LEU A 54 -21.29 5.86 -0.33
CA LEU A 54 -20.66 4.68 -0.92
C LEU A 54 -21.51 3.40 -0.78
N SER A 55 -22.72 3.50 -0.24
CA SER A 55 -23.61 2.35 0.02
C SER A 55 -23.86 1.47 -1.23
N GLY A 56 -24.05 2.08 -2.39
CA GLY A 56 -24.24 1.36 -3.66
C GLY A 56 -22.98 0.62 -4.13
N TRP A 57 -21.80 1.21 -3.93
CA TRP A 57 -20.51 0.57 -4.24
C TRP A 57 -20.20 -0.55 -3.23
N ALA A 58 -20.39 -0.28 -1.94
CA ALA A 58 -20.17 -1.25 -0.87
C ALA A 58 -21.07 -2.49 -1.02
N GLY A 59 -22.33 -2.30 -1.44
CA GLY A 59 -23.24 -3.41 -1.75
C GLY A 59 -22.76 -4.30 -2.90
N GLN A 60 -22.17 -3.71 -3.95
CA GLN A 60 -21.60 -4.48 -5.06
C GLN A 60 -20.36 -5.28 -4.63
N GLN A 61 -19.51 -4.69 -3.80
CA GLN A 61 -18.33 -5.38 -3.27
C GLN A 61 -18.71 -6.48 -2.27
N ALA A 62 -19.77 -6.29 -1.49
CA ALA A 62 -20.26 -7.30 -0.56
C ALA A 62 -20.78 -8.53 -1.34
N ALA A 63 -21.55 -8.30 -2.40
CA ALA A 63 -22.03 -9.38 -3.26
C ALA A 63 -20.88 -10.14 -3.95
N ALA A 64 -19.80 -9.45 -4.33
CA ALA A 64 -18.60 -10.08 -4.88
C ALA A 64 -17.84 -10.92 -3.84
N ALA A 65 -17.73 -10.42 -2.60
CA ALA A 65 -17.13 -11.16 -1.48
C ALA A 65 -17.95 -12.41 -1.12
N ASP A 66 -19.28 -12.33 -1.14
CA ASP A 66 -20.18 -13.47 -0.92
C ASP A 66 -20.01 -14.54 -2.00
N ALA A 67 -19.90 -14.13 -3.27
CA ALA A 67 -19.67 -15.05 -4.38
C ALA A 67 -18.31 -15.75 -4.28
N ALA A 68 -17.24 -15.00 -3.95
CA ALA A 68 -15.91 -15.55 -3.71
C ALA A 68 -15.91 -16.55 -2.54
N HIS A 69 -16.59 -16.20 -1.45
CA HIS A 69 -16.75 -17.07 -0.29
C HIS A 69 -17.52 -18.35 -0.65
N ALA A 70 -18.58 -18.27 -1.44
CA ALA A 70 -19.34 -19.43 -1.92
C ALA A 70 -18.48 -20.35 -2.80
N VAL A 71 -17.59 -19.81 -3.64
CA VAL A 71 -16.64 -20.61 -4.44
C VAL A 71 -15.60 -21.28 -3.55
N LEU A 72 -15.02 -20.56 -2.59
CA LEU A 72 -13.99 -21.08 -1.69
C LEU A 72 -14.52 -22.13 -0.70
N THR A 73 -15.80 -22.08 -0.36
CA THR A 73 -16.48 -23.03 0.54
C THR A 73 -17.23 -24.16 -0.20
N GLY A 74 -17.22 -24.16 -1.53
CA GLY A 74 -17.92 -25.17 -2.33
C GLY A 74 -19.45 -25.02 -2.38
N ARG A 75 -20.00 -23.89 -1.91
CA ARG A 75 -21.44 -23.55 -1.96
C ARG A 75 -21.88 -22.83 -3.23
N ALA A 76 -20.98 -22.62 -4.20
CA ALA A 76 -21.28 -21.88 -5.44
C ALA A 76 -22.45 -22.45 -6.26
N GLY A 77 -22.72 -23.76 -6.15
CA GLY A 77 -23.88 -24.42 -6.78
C GLY A 77 -25.24 -23.89 -6.31
N ASP A 78 -25.34 -23.41 -5.06
CA ASP A 78 -26.61 -22.98 -4.44
C ASP A 78 -26.98 -21.52 -4.77
N VAL A 79 -25.99 -20.69 -5.15
CA VAL A 79 -26.16 -19.26 -5.42
C VAL A 79 -26.60 -18.99 -6.87
N LEU A 80 -26.14 -19.81 -7.82
CA LEU A 80 -26.53 -19.71 -9.24
C LEU A 80 -27.97 -20.21 -9.51
N GLY A 81 -28.60 -20.88 -8.55
CA GLY A 81 -29.95 -21.45 -8.67
C GLY A 81 -31.11 -20.55 -8.24
N ARG A 82 -30.88 -19.38 -7.60
CA ARG A 82 -31.96 -18.62 -6.92
C ARG A 82 -32.43 -17.31 -7.56
N ARG A 83 -32.09 -17.01 -8.82
CA ARG A 83 -32.82 -15.98 -9.58
C ARG A 83 -33.00 -16.36 -11.05
N ALA A 84 -34.15 -16.95 -11.37
CA ALA A 84 -34.68 -16.99 -12.72
C ALA A 84 -36.18 -16.61 -12.67
N ALA A 85 -36.49 -15.34 -12.92
CA ALA A 85 -37.76 -14.94 -13.50
C ALA A 85 -37.52 -14.73 -15.02
N PRO A 86 -38.37 -15.27 -15.91
CA PRO A 86 -38.05 -15.33 -17.32
C PRO A 86 -38.44 -14.02 -18.03
N ALA A 87 -37.50 -13.43 -18.78
CA ALA A 87 -37.78 -12.41 -19.77
C ALA A 87 -37.08 -12.78 -21.10
N PRO A 88 -37.62 -12.34 -22.24
CA PRO A 88 -37.52 -13.08 -23.50
C PRO A 88 -36.19 -12.86 -24.23
N ARG A 89 -35.75 -13.91 -24.94
CA ARG A 89 -34.65 -13.90 -25.93
C ARG A 89 -35.23 -13.52 -27.31
N PRO A 90 -34.45 -13.01 -28.31
CA PRO A 90 -33.04 -13.36 -28.64
C PRO A 90 -32.17 -12.13 -29.07
N ARG A 91 -30.87 -12.15 -29.36
CA ARG A 91 -29.93 -13.08 -30.03
C ARG A 91 -28.46 -12.80 -29.60
N ARG A 92 -27.62 -13.81 -29.84
CA ARG A 92 -26.14 -13.89 -29.80
C ARG A 92 -25.56 -14.27 -28.43
N GLU A 93 -25.39 -15.57 -28.23
CA GLU A 93 -24.78 -16.14 -27.03
C GLU A 93 -23.25 -15.93 -27.04
N LEU A 94 -22.75 -15.20 -26.05
CA LEU A 94 -21.36 -15.28 -25.60
C LEU A 94 -21.30 -16.26 -24.41
N PRO A 95 -20.22 -17.04 -24.25
CA PRO A 95 -20.14 -18.06 -23.20
C PRO A 95 -20.21 -17.44 -21.80
N ARG A 96 -21.02 -18.02 -20.91
CA ARG A 96 -21.31 -17.52 -19.53
C ARG A 96 -20.07 -17.27 -18.66
N ILE A 97 -18.89 -17.79 -19.02
CA ILE A 97 -17.59 -17.53 -18.39
C ILE A 97 -17.12 -16.08 -18.59
N VAL A 98 -17.47 -15.46 -19.72
CA VAL A 98 -17.09 -14.06 -20.03
C VAL A 98 -17.76 -13.07 -19.09
N THR A 99 -18.94 -13.39 -18.56
CA THR A 99 -19.65 -12.56 -17.57
C THR A 99 -19.01 -12.58 -16.17
N VAL A 100 -18.38 -13.70 -15.77
CA VAL A 100 -17.72 -13.83 -14.45
C VAL A 100 -16.30 -13.23 -14.49
N LEU A 101 -15.56 -13.45 -15.58
CA LEU A 101 -14.28 -12.76 -15.80
C LEU A 101 -14.48 -11.25 -16.00
N GLY A 102 -15.59 -10.86 -16.62
CA GLY A 102 -15.99 -9.45 -16.74
C GLY A 102 -16.24 -8.77 -15.40
N SER A 103 -16.72 -9.48 -14.37
CA SER A 103 -16.95 -8.91 -13.03
C SER A 103 -15.65 -8.80 -12.21
N VAL A 104 -14.70 -9.74 -12.36
CA VAL A 104 -13.37 -9.64 -11.76
C VAL A 104 -12.54 -8.52 -12.40
N ALA A 105 -12.64 -8.34 -13.73
CA ALA A 105 -12.01 -7.23 -14.43
C ALA A 105 -12.66 -5.87 -14.14
N LEU A 106 -13.97 -5.83 -13.88
CA LEU A 106 -14.69 -4.59 -13.53
C LEU A 106 -14.31 -4.08 -12.13
N ILE A 107 -14.06 -4.97 -11.16
CA ILE A 107 -13.54 -4.59 -9.84
C ILE A 107 -12.12 -4.00 -9.96
N ALA A 108 -11.27 -4.58 -10.82
CA ALA A 108 -9.94 -4.02 -11.12
C ALA A 108 -10.02 -2.67 -11.88
N ALA A 109 -10.98 -2.48 -12.78
CA ALA A 109 -11.14 -1.25 -13.57
C ALA A 109 -11.82 -0.09 -12.80
N ILE A 110 -12.72 -0.37 -11.84
CA ILE A 110 -13.35 0.66 -11.00
C ILE A 110 -12.32 1.30 -10.04
N VAL A 111 -11.34 0.54 -9.56
CA VAL A 111 -10.22 1.08 -8.76
C VAL A 111 -9.35 2.06 -9.58
N VAL A 112 -9.20 1.83 -10.89
CA VAL A 112 -8.46 2.71 -11.80
C VAL A 112 -9.30 3.93 -12.24
N GLY A 113 -10.60 3.76 -12.46
CA GLY A 113 -11.51 4.85 -12.89
C GLY A 113 -11.74 5.94 -11.84
N VAL A 114 -11.85 5.55 -10.55
CA VAL A 114 -11.93 6.51 -9.42
C VAL A 114 -10.62 7.30 -9.24
N TYR A 115 -9.49 6.74 -9.70
CA TYR A 115 -8.18 7.38 -9.58
C TYR A 115 -7.86 8.36 -10.72
N LEU A 116 -8.59 8.30 -11.85
CA LEU A 116 -8.29 9.12 -13.03
C LEU A 116 -9.32 10.22 -13.35
N TRP A 117 -10.53 10.21 -12.77
CA TRP A 117 -11.51 11.28 -13.03
C TRP A 117 -12.55 11.46 -11.89
N GLY A 118 -12.17 12.17 -10.82
CA GLY A 118 -13.10 12.74 -9.83
C GLY A 118 -13.05 14.28 -9.89
N PRO A 119 -14.19 14.99 -9.77
CA PRO A 119 -14.24 16.43 -9.99
C PRO A 119 -13.45 17.15 -8.89
N GLY A 120 -12.41 17.85 -9.31
CA GLY A 120 -11.68 18.74 -8.44
C GLY A 120 -12.53 19.94 -8.04
N ARG A 121 -12.37 20.31 -6.78
CA ARG A 121 -12.30 21.69 -6.26
C ARG A 121 -13.61 22.48 -6.26
N THR A 122 -14.06 22.82 -5.06
CA THR A 122 -14.32 24.21 -4.66
C THR A 122 -14.52 24.32 -3.14
N ALA A 123 -14.18 25.48 -2.61
CA ALA A 123 -14.42 25.98 -1.27
C ALA A 123 -13.51 25.48 -0.14
N GLN A 124 -12.37 26.17 -0.01
CA GLN A 124 -12.00 26.72 1.30
C GLN A 124 -13.25 27.36 1.94
N GLN A 125 -13.70 26.83 3.06
CA GLN A 125 -14.50 27.60 4.01
C GLN A 125 -13.68 27.78 5.29
N THR A 126 -13.11 28.97 5.40
CA THR A 126 -12.75 29.59 6.67
C THR A 126 -14.01 29.79 7.51
N LYS A 127 -13.95 29.48 8.80
CA LYS A 127 -14.87 29.97 9.85
C LYS A 127 -14.22 29.80 11.23
N PRO A 128 -14.61 30.61 12.22
CA PRO A 128 -13.73 31.60 12.83
C PRO A 128 -13.19 31.18 14.20
N ALA A 129 -12.16 31.90 14.63
CA ALA A 129 -11.64 31.89 15.98
C ALA A 129 -12.75 32.07 17.02
N VAL A 130 -12.80 31.16 18.00
CA VAL A 130 -13.38 31.42 19.31
C VAL A 130 -12.29 31.08 20.33
N ALA A 131 -11.94 32.09 21.10
CA ALA A 131 -10.99 32.03 22.19
C ALA A 131 -11.56 31.32 23.42
N MET A 132 -10.63 31.01 24.33
CA MET A 132 -10.77 30.79 25.78
C MET A 132 -10.94 29.36 26.30
N GLY A 133 -9.95 28.98 27.12
CA GLY A 133 -10.01 27.88 28.08
C GLY A 133 -8.64 27.32 28.41
N ASP A 134 -8.00 27.86 29.46
CA ASP A 134 -6.76 27.38 30.08
C ASP A 134 -6.70 25.86 30.24
N GLN A 135 -5.52 25.28 29.97
CA GLN A 135 -4.84 24.42 30.95
C GLN A 135 -3.36 24.21 30.57
N SER A 136 -2.50 24.66 31.47
CA SER A 136 -1.08 24.33 31.53
C SER A 136 -0.91 22.83 31.80
N ALA A 137 -0.12 22.15 30.97
CA ALA A 137 0.63 20.97 31.39
C ALA A 137 1.87 20.82 30.51
N SER A 138 3.02 21.01 31.15
CA SER A 138 4.39 20.90 30.67
C SER A 138 4.73 19.53 30.08
N GLY A 139 5.33 19.53 28.90
CA GLY A 139 5.97 18.37 28.28
C GLY A 139 6.70 18.78 27.01
N GLN A 140 7.90 19.34 27.14
CA GLN A 140 8.79 19.63 26.02
C GLN A 140 9.28 18.32 25.39
N GLY A 141 8.58 17.87 24.36
CA GLY A 141 9.20 17.17 23.25
C GLY A 141 9.24 18.16 22.10
N GLU A 142 10.43 18.54 21.63
CA GLU A 142 10.59 19.31 20.38
C GLU A 142 10.10 18.46 19.20
N GLN A 143 8.79 18.43 19.01
CA GLN A 143 8.20 18.15 17.70
C GLN A 143 8.57 19.35 16.83
N LYS A 144 9.57 19.16 15.96
CA LYS A 144 9.83 20.07 14.85
C LYS A 144 8.46 20.33 14.19
N PRO A 145 8.04 21.59 14.02
CA PRO A 145 6.76 21.90 13.39
C PRO A 145 6.65 21.09 12.12
N GLN A 146 5.55 20.35 11.97
CA GLN A 146 5.23 19.67 10.73
C GLN A 146 5.25 20.76 9.67
N ALA A 147 6.33 20.79 8.89
CA ALA A 147 6.59 21.88 7.97
C ALA A 147 5.41 21.91 7.01
N THR A 148 4.69 23.02 6.97
CA THR A 148 3.73 23.25 5.91
C THR A 148 4.44 22.97 4.58
N PRO A 149 3.79 22.27 3.63
CA PRO A 149 4.42 21.96 2.35
C PRO A 149 5.03 23.23 1.79
N THR A 150 6.34 23.23 1.55
CA THR A 150 7.02 24.46 1.13
C THR A 150 6.51 24.79 -0.26
N PRO A 151 5.89 25.97 -0.49
CA PRO A 151 5.42 26.32 -1.82
C PRO A 151 6.58 26.25 -2.81
N VAL A 152 6.35 25.57 -3.92
CA VAL A 152 7.32 25.46 -5.01
C VAL A 152 7.51 26.83 -5.64
N ASP A 153 8.73 27.38 -5.59
CA ASP A 153 9.09 28.60 -6.32
C ASP A 153 9.09 28.33 -7.84
N PRO A 154 8.13 28.89 -8.61
CA PRO A 154 8.02 28.64 -10.04
C PRO A 154 9.20 29.19 -10.83
N ALA A 155 9.85 30.26 -10.37
CA ALA A 155 11.02 30.83 -11.04
C ALA A 155 12.22 29.88 -10.90
N LYS A 156 12.40 29.31 -9.69
CA LYS A 156 13.43 28.31 -9.44
C LYS A 156 13.20 27.04 -10.26
N VAL A 157 11.96 26.54 -10.34
CA VAL A 157 11.63 25.39 -11.21
C VAL A 157 11.97 25.69 -12.66
N LYS A 158 11.49 26.81 -13.20
CA LYS A 158 11.74 27.20 -14.60
C LYS A 158 13.24 27.31 -14.90
N ALA A 159 14.03 27.85 -13.97
CA ALA A 159 15.49 27.95 -14.14
C ALA A 159 16.15 26.56 -14.19
N LEU A 160 15.76 25.64 -13.32
CA LEU A 160 16.30 24.28 -13.29
C LEU A 160 15.84 23.47 -14.51
N GLU A 161 14.59 23.60 -14.94
CA GLU A 161 14.08 22.97 -16.16
C GLU A 161 14.79 23.51 -17.41
N GLY A 162 15.09 24.80 -17.47
CA GLY A 162 15.89 25.38 -18.55
C GLY A 162 17.30 24.78 -18.64
N LYS A 163 17.94 24.52 -17.50
CA LYS A 163 19.24 23.81 -17.46
C LYS A 163 19.12 22.37 -17.96
N ILE A 164 18.06 21.66 -17.57
CA ILE A 164 17.80 20.29 -18.03
C ILE A 164 17.46 20.26 -19.53
N ALA A 165 16.75 21.27 -20.03
CA ALA A 165 16.47 21.39 -21.46
C ALA A 165 17.76 21.60 -22.28
N ALA A 166 18.71 22.39 -21.77
CA ALA A 166 20.02 22.59 -22.39
C ALA A 166 20.96 21.38 -22.22
N ASN A 167 20.87 20.69 -21.07
CA ASN A 167 21.63 19.49 -20.75
C ASN A 167 20.76 18.48 -19.99
N PRO A 168 20.16 17.50 -20.68
CA PRO A 168 19.30 16.50 -20.04
C PRO A 168 19.99 15.61 -18.99
N LYS A 169 21.33 15.64 -18.95
CA LYS A 169 22.15 14.90 -17.99
C LYS A 169 22.68 15.78 -16.87
N ASP A 170 22.14 16.99 -16.67
CA ASP A 170 22.48 17.84 -15.53
C ASP A 170 21.92 17.22 -14.23
N GLU A 171 22.74 16.36 -13.62
CA GLU A 171 22.44 15.65 -12.38
C GLU A 171 22.09 16.59 -11.23
N SER A 172 22.75 17.75 -11.14
CA SER A 172 22.52 18.72 -10.07
C SER A 172 21.12 19.31 -10.19
N SER A 173 20.72 19.69 -11.40
CA SER A 173 19.39 20.24 -11.65
C SER A 173 18.29 19.19 -11.44
N LEU A 174 18.53 17.93 -11.82
CA LEU A 174 17.62 16.81 -11.56
C LEU A 174 17.44 16.55 -10.06
N ALA A 175 18.54 16.49 -9.30
CA ALA A 175 18.50 16.31 -7.85
C ALA A 175 17.73 17.47 -7.16
N GLN A 176 18.06 18.71 -7.52
CA GLN A 176 17.42 19.90 -6.93
C GLN A 176 15.92 19.97 -7.22
N LEU A 177 15.45 19.60 -8.43
CA LEU A 177 14.02 19.51 -8.70
C LEU A 177 13.37 18.38 -7.91
N GLY A 178 14.02 17.22 -7.82
CA GLY A 178 13.56 16.11 -6.99
C GLY A 178 13.32 16.53 -5.54
N ASP A 179 14.29 17.22 -4.93
CA ASP A 179 14.21 17.69 -3.55
C ASP A 179 13.19 18.81 -3.36
N LEU A 180 13.10 19.73 -4.31
CA LEU A 180 12.14 20.82 -4.28
C LEU A 180 10.71 20.28 -4.29
N TYR A 181 10.40 19.35 -5.19
CA TYR A 181 9.08 18.73 -5.24
C TYR A 181 8.80 17.83 -4.04
N PHE A 182 9.82 17.17 -3.50
CA PHE A 182 9.68 16.37 -2.28
C PHE A 182 9.31 17.25 -1.07
N ALA A 183 9.98 18.40 -0.90
CA ALA A 183 9.69 19.35 0.18
C ALA A 183 8.31 20.04 0.06
N ALA A 184 7.71 19.98 -1.14
CA ALA A 184 6.37 20.48 -1.43
C ALA A 184 5.30 19.38 -1.35
N ASP A 185 5.63 18.19 -0.83
CA ASP A 185 4.80 16.99 -0.82
C ASP A 185 4.26 16.53 -2.19
N ASN A 186 4.87 17.03 -3.27
CA ASN A 186 4.58 16.58 -4.63
C ASN A 186 5.44 15.37 -4.96
N PHE A 187 5.14 14.25 -4.29
CA PHE A 187 5.92 13.02 -4.38
C PHE A 187 5.92 12.40 -5.78
N ALA A 188 4.86 12.63 -6.57
CA ALA A 188 4.81 12.20 -7.97
C ALA A 188 5.89 12.89 -8.81
N LYS A 189 6.00 14.24 -8.73
CA LYS A 189 7.06 14.98 -9.42
C LYS A 189 8.44 14.69 -8.85
N ALA A 190 8.56 14.54 -7.53
CA ALA A 190 9.82 14.15 -6.90
C ALA A 190 10.33 12.80 -7.45
N THR A 191 9.44 11.81 -7.56
CA THR A 191 9.74 10.50 -8.14
C THR A 191 10.15 10.63 -9.60
N GLU A 192 9.49 11.47 -10.39
CA GLU A 192 9.82 11.71 -11.81
C GLU A 192 11.28 12.17 -11.98
N TYR A 193 11.68 13.26 -11.31
CA TYR A 193 13.04 13.81 -11.47
C TYR A 193 14.11 12.94 -10.82
N ARG A 194 13.83 12.31 -9.67
CA ARG A 194 14.76 11.37 -9.05
C ARG A 194 14.94 10.09 -9.88
N THR A 195 13.89 9.64 -10.59
CA THR A 195 14.01 8.51 -11.52
C THR A 195 14.86 8.88 -12.74
N LYS A 196 14.74 10.10 -13.27
CA LYS A 196 15.65 10.60 -14.32
C LYS A 196 17.10 10.67 -13.83
N LEU A 197 17.33 11.03 -12.57
CA LEU A 197 18.68 10.96 -11.99
C LEU A 197 19.17 9.51 -11.85
N LEU A 198 18.28 8.59 -11.48
CA LEU A 198 18.58 7.16 -11.39
C LEU A 198 18.95 6.56 -12.75
N THR A 199 18.37 7.00 -13.86
CA THR A 199 18.78 6.50 -15.19
C THR A 199 20.22 6.89 -15.55
N LEU A 200 20.73 8.01 -15.01
CA LEU A 200 22.12 8.42 -15.15
C LEU A 200 23.05 7.64 -14.21
N LYS A 201 22.54 7.26 -13.03
CA LYS A 201 23.27 6.62 -11.96
C LYS A 201 22.53 5.38 -11.42
N PRO A 202 22.40 4.31 -12.22
CA PRO A 202 21.51 3.19 -11.92
C PRO A 202 21.83 2.44 -10.62
N ASP A 203 23.10 2.47 -10.20
CA ASP A 203 23.59 1.74 -9.04
C ASP A 203 24.05 2.67 -7.90
N ASN A 204 23.70 3.95 -7.96
CA ASN A 204 23.95 4.86 -6.85
C ASN A 204 22.90 4.62 -5.74
N THR A 205 23.36 4.16 -4.58
CA THR A 205 22.51 3.78 -3.45
C THR A 205 21.76 4.95 -2.82
N ASP A 206 22.34 6.15 -2.81
CA ASP A 206 21.67 7.36 -2.31
C ASP A 206 20.51 7.78 -3.22
N VAL A 207 20.69 7.66 -4.55
CA VAL A 207 19.61 7.93 -5.51
C VAL A 207 18.52 6.87 -5.41
N LEU A 208 18.87 5.59 -5.26
CA LEU A 208 17.90 4.50 -5.03
C LEU A 208 17.07 4.74 -3.77
N LEU A 209 17.70 5.13 -2.66
CA LEU A 209 17.01 5.51 -1.43
C LEU A 209 16.07 6.69 -1.66
N SER A 210 16.54 7.74 -2.31
CA SER A 210 15.76 8.95 -2.55
C SER A 210 14.54 8.69 -3.44
N VAL A 211 14.66 7.82 -4.44
CA VAL A 211 13.52 7.36 -5.26
C VAL A 211 12.56 6.52 -4.41
N GLY A 212 13.08 5.57 -3.62
CA GLY A 212 12.27 4.72 -2.74
C GLY A 212 11.45 5.53 -1.74
N VAL A 213 12.05 6.53 -1.09
CA VAL A 213 11.37 7.45 -0.16
C VAL A 213 10.28 8.25 -0.88
N ALA A 214 10.54 8.75 -2.10
CA ALA A 214 9.53 9.46 -2.88
C ALA A 214 8.36 8.54 -3.26
N MET A 215 8.63 7.30 -3.70
CA MET A 215 7.62 6.29 -4.03
C MET A 215 6.77 5.92 -2.81
N PHE A 216 7.40 5.70 -1.65
CA PHE A 216 6.71 5.38 -0.40
C PHE A 216 5.71 6.48 0.00
N ASN A 217 6.14 7.74 -0.03
CA ASN A 217 5.27 8.86 0.29
C ASN A 217 4.14 9.02 -0.76
N ASN A 218 4.43 8.72 -2.03
CA ASN A 218 3.46 8.62 -3.11
C ASN A 218 2.57 7.37 -3.08
N LYS A 219 2.63 6.56 -2.00
CA LYS A 219 1.85 5.32 -1.80
C LYS A 219 2.19 4.16 -2.75
N ASP A 220 3.28 4.28 -3.52
CA ASP A 220 3.85 3.16 -4.27
C ASP A 220 4.79 2.34 -3.37
N LEU A 221 4.18 1.58 -2.46
CA LEU A 221 4.89 0.75 -1.49
C LEU A 221 5.74 -0.35 -2.17
N ALA A 222 5.24 -0.91 -3.28
CA ALA A 222 5.94 -1.96 -4.02
C ALA A 222 7.17 -1.40 -4.76
N GLY A 223 7.06 -0.20 -5.35
CA GLY A 223 8.18 0.51 -5.95
C GLY A 223 9.25 0.85 -4.92
N ALA A 224 8.85 1.37 -3.77
CA ALA A 224 9.76 1.66 -2.67
C ALA A 224 10.52 0.41 -2.19
N GLU A 225 9.80 -0.71 -1.99
CA GLU A 225 10.40 -1.99 -1.60
C GLU A 225 11.47 -2.44 -2.60
N ARG A 226 11.20 -2.33 -3.90
CA ARG A 226 12.17 -2.69 -4.96
C ARG A 226 13.42 -1.82 -4.92
N MET A 227 13.27 -0.50 -4.76
CA MET A 227 14.40 0.43 -4.74
C MET A 227 15.29 0.22 -3.52
N TRP A 228 14.69 0.07 -2.33
CA TRP A 228 15.45 -0.15 -1.10
C TRP A 228 16.11 -1.52 -1.05
N ASN A 229 15.45 -2.58 -1.52
CA ASN A 229 16.09 -3.89 -1.66
C ASN A 229 17.26 -3.85 -2.65
N LYS A 230 17.15 -3.09 -3.76
CA LYS A 230 18.28 -2.88 -4.67
C LYS A 230 19.42 -2.15 -3.96
N ALA A 231 19.13 -1.11 -3.18
CA ALA A 231 20.14 -0.39 -2.42
C ALA A 231 20.89 -1.32 -1.43
N VAL A 232 20.17 -2.15 -0.67
CA VAL A 232 20.77 -3.15 0.23
C VAL A 232 21.60 -4.20 -0.53
N SER A 233 21.18 -4.61 -1.73
CA SER A 233 21.94 -5.57 -2.53
C SER A 233 23.26 -5.01 -3.06
N LEU A 234 23.32 -3.70 -3.34
CA LEU A 234 24.50 -3.01 -3.84
C LEU A 234 25.44 -2.59 -2.70
N ASP A 235 24.88 -2.14 -1.58
CA ASP A 235 25.61 -1.78 -0.38
C ASP A 235 24.91 -2.36 0.86
N PRO A 236 25.34 -3.55 1.32
CA PRO A 236 24.82 -4.17 2.53
C PRO A 236 25.13 -3.40 3.82
N LYS A 237 25.91 -2.31 3.77
CA LYS A 237 26.19 -1.44 4.92
C LYS A 237 25.35 -0.17 4.91
N LYS A 238 24.47 0.01 3.93
CA LYS A 238 23.61 1.21 3.82
C LYS A 238 22.47 1.17 4.84
N VAL A 239 22.75 1.68 6.05
CA VAL A 239 21.84 1.64 7.20
C VAL A 239 20.48 2.28 6.95
N GLU A 240 20.42 3.33 6.14
CA GLU A 240 19.17 4.03 5.82
C GLU A 240 18.19 3.14 5.05
N ALA A 241 18.69 2.23 4.21
CA ALA A 241 17.83 1.33 3.45
C ALA A 241 17.15 0.30 4.36
N TYR A 242 17.86 -0.21 5.37
CA TYR A 242 17.29 -1.09 6.39
C TYR A 242 16.27 -0.36 7.27
N TYR A 243 16.56 0.89 7.64
CA TYR A 243 15.62 1.73 8.38
C TYR A 243 14.29 1.89 7.62
N ASP A 244 14.37 2.27 6.34
CA ASP A 244 13.22 2.48 5.47
C ASP A 244 12.43 1.19 5.22
N LEU A 245 13.11 0.05 5.03
CA LEU A 245 12.46 -1.27 4.90
C LEU A 245 11.73 -1.70 6.18
N GLY A 246 12.24 -1.32 7.35
CA GLY A 246 11.53 -1.53 8.61
C GLY A 246 10.25 -0.70 8.72
N PHE A 247 10.31 0.56 8.30
CA PHE A 247 9.13 1.43 8.18
C PHE A 247 8.10 0.91 7.18
N LEU A 248 8.57 0.40 6.05
CA LEU A 248 7.71 -0.24 5.07
C LEU A 248 6.94 -1.42 5.67
N ALA A 249 7.63 -2.27 6.44
CA ALA A 249 7.03 -3.45 7.05
C ALA A 249 5.91 -3.09 8.05
N ILE A 250 6.10 -2.05 8.86
CA ILE A 250 5.04 -1.57 9.78
C ILE A 250 3.91 -0.81 9.06
N SER A 251 4.17 -0.27 7.86
CA SER A 251 3.15 0.46 7.07
C SER A 251 2.15 -0.45 6.36
N LYS A 252 2.43 -1.76 6.30
CA LYS A 252 1.53 -2.77 5.70
C LYS A 252 0.31 -2.98 6.61
N THR A 253 -0.78 -3.46 6.02
CA THR A 253 -2.01 -3.81 6.75
C THR A 253 -2.36 -5.28 6.47
N PRO A 254 -2.18 -6.20 7.45
CA PRO A 254 -1.65 -5.98 8.79
C PRO A 254 -0.13 -5.65 8.79
N PRO A 255 0.37 -4.96 9.83
CA PRO A 255 1.81 -4.70 9.98
C PRO A 255 2.63 -5.99 10.11
N ASP A 256 3.78 -6.05 9.45
CA ASP A 256 4.74 -7.15 9.59
C ASP A 256 5.82 -6.78 10.62
N ALA A 257 5.47 -6.93 11.90
CA ALA A 257 6.35 -6.57 13.02
C ALA A 257 7.64 -7.41 13.05
N ALA A 258 7.59 -8.66 12.59
CA ALA A 258 8.76 -9.54 12.53
C ALA A 258 9.76 -9.04 11.49
N LYS A 259 9.29 -8.72 10.28
CA LYS A 259 10.14 -8.12 9.24
C LYS A 259 10.66 -6.75 9.65
N ALA A 260 9.82 -5.92 10.28
CA ALA A 260 10.24 -4.62 10.79
C ALA A 260 11.41 -4.76 11.77
N LYS A 261 11.25 -5.63 12.78
CA LYS A 261 12.30 -5.93 13.74
C LYS A 261 13.58 -6.44 13.07
N ALA A 262 13.48 -7.38 12.13
CA ALA A 262 14.64 -7.93 11.44
C ALA A 262 15.44 -6.85 10.67
N MET A 263 14.76 -5.92 10.00
CA MET A 263 15.42 -4.81 9.29
C MET A 263 16.04 -3.80 10.27
N TRP A 264 15.35 -3.51 11.35
CA TRP A 264 15.81 -2.59 12.38
C TRP A 264 16.96 -3.14 13.23
N ASP A 265 17.00 -4.43 13.51
CA ASP A 265 18.15 -5.10 14.12
C ASP A 265 19.41 -4.90 13.27
N LYS A 266 19.29 -4.90 11.93
CA LYS A 266 20.42 -4.59 11.03
C LYS A 266 20.93 -3.16 11.17
N VAL A 267 20.06 -2.18 11.40
CA VAL A 267 20.49 -0.80 11.67
C VAL A 267 21.35 -0.72 12.92
N VAL A 268 20.93 -1.39 14.00
CA VAL A 268 21.65 -1.43 15.27
C VAL A 268 22.94 -2.25 15.17
N GLU A 269 22.96 -3.33 14.39
CA GLU A 269 24.17 -4.14 14.15
C GLU A 269 25.24 -3.36 13.38
N LEU A 270 24.83 -2.61 12.35
CA LEU A 270 25.75 -1.90 11.45
C LEU A 270 26.28 -0.59 12.04
N ASP A 271 25.44 0.16 12.76
CA ASP A 271 25.82 1.43 13.38
C ASP A 271 25.13 1.65 14.74
N PRO A 272 25.58 0.92 15.78
CA PRO A 272 24.91 0.90 17.09
C PRO A 272 24.91 2.25 17.82
N THR A 273 25.85 3.13 17.49
CA THR A 273 26.01 4.44 18.14
C THR A 273 25.34 5.58 17.39
N SER A 274 24.73 5.32 16.23
CA SER A 274 24.06 6.35 15.45
C SER A 274 22.77 6.84 16.07
N ALA A 275 22.42 8.08 15.74
CA ALA A 275 21.08 8.61 16.01
C ALA A 275 19.98 7.76 15.34
N LEU A 276 20.28 7.07 14.24
CA LEU A 276 19.33 6.19 13.55
C LEU A 276 19.07 4.92 14.37
N ALA A 277 20.13 4.30 14.92
CA ALA A 277 19.99 3.16 15.83
C ALA A 277 19.19 3.54 17.10
N GLN A 278 19.43 4.72 17.68
CA GLN A 278 18.62 5.19 18.82
C GLN A 278 17.14 5.37 18.46
N LYS A 279 16.83 5.94 17.28
CA LYS A 279 15.45 6.04 16.78
C LYS A 279 14.82 4.66 16.62
N VAL A 280 15.55 3.73 16.02
CA VAL A 280 15.10 2.36 15.79
C VAL A 280 14.81 1.62 17.10
N GLN A 281 15.64 1.78 18.12
CA GLN A 281 15.40 1.20 19.45
C GLN A 281 14.11 1.72 20.07
N ASN A 282 13.79 3.01 19.90
CA ASN A 282 12.52 3.57 20.34
C ASN A 282 11.33 2.95 19.59
N HIS A 283 11.44 2.80 18.27
CA HIS A 283 10.40 2.15 17.45
C HIS A 283 10.19 0.69 17.87
N MET A 284 11.26 -0.07 18.09
CA MET A 284 11.18 -1.47 18.54
C MET A 284 10.56 -1.61 19.93
N SER A 285 10.85 -0.67 20.84
CA SER A 285 10.25 -0.68 22.19
C SER A 285 8.72 -0.53 22.13
N ALA A 286 8.21 0.28 21.20
CA ALA A 286 6.78 0.44 20.96
C ALA A 286 6.11 -0.79 20.32
N LEU A 287 6.87 -1.62 19.58
CA LEU A 287 6.37 -2.90 19.04
C LEU A 287 6.23 -3.99 20.12
N VAL A 288 6.99 -3.88 21.22
CA VAL A 288 7.08 -4.91 22.27
C VAL A 288 6.17 -4.61 23.46
N THR A 289 5.69 -3.37 23.65
CA THR A 289 4.72 -3.08 24.71
C THR A 289 3.44 -3.89 24.47
N PRO A 290 3.11 -4.88 25.32
CA PRO A 290 1.80 -5.50 25.26
C PRO A 290 0.76 -4.43 25.56
N ALA A 291 -0.37 -4.47 24.86
CA ALA A 291 -1.54 -3.65 25.21
C ALA A 291 -1.74 -3.69 26.72
N PRO A 292 -2.06 -2.56 27.40
CA PRO A 292 -2.26 -2.55 28.84
C PRO A 292 -3.25 -3.64 29.19
N THR A 293 -2.75 -4.68 29.84
CA THR A 293 -3.54 -5.84 30.23
C THR A 293 -4.61 -5.27 31.14
N ALA A 294 -5.87 -5.33 30.70
CA ALA A 294 -7.00 -4.92 31.53
C ALA A 294 -6.85 -5.65 32.88
N ALA A 295 -6.48 -4.90 33.91
CA ALA A 295 -6.30 -5.46 35.24
C ALA A 295 -7.62 -6.11 35.64
N PRO A 296 -7.63 -7.32 36.23
CA PRO A 296 -8.85 -7.89 36.75
C PRO A 296 -9.33 -6.94 37.85
N THR A 297 -10.49 -6.33 37.63
CA THR A 297 -11.22 -5.61 38.68
C THR A 297 -11.55 -6.60 39.79
N THR A 298 -10.65 -6.68 40.76
CA THR A 298 -10.92 -7.25 42.07
C THR A 298 -11.67 -6.20 42.85
N SER A 299 -13.00 -6.27 42.81
CA SER A 299 -13.83 -5.70 43.88
C SER A 299 -14.51 -6.83 44.62
N SER A 300 -13.84 -7.22 45.71
CA SER A 300 -14.45 -7.61 46.99
C SER A 300 -15.53 -6.55 47.34
N LYS A 301 -16.73 -6.88 47.82
CA LYS A 301 -17.09 -7.72 48.96
C LYS A 301 -18.61 -7.94 48.93
#